data_AF-A0A6P7S783-F1
#
_entry.id   AF-A0A6P7S783-F1
#
_cell.length_a   1.000
_cell.length_b   1.000
_cell.length_c   1.000
_cell.angle_alpha   90.00
_cell.angle_beta   90.00
_cell.angle_gamma   90.00
#
_symmetry.space_group_name_H-M   'P 1'
#
loop_
_entity.id
_entity.type
_entity.pdbx_description
1 polymer ?
#
loop_
_entity_poly.entity_id
_entity_poly.type
_entity_poly.pdbx_seq_one_letter_code
_entity_poly.pdbx_strand_id
1 'polypeptide(L)'
;MADVVAEVLREAAEKEARFKSIEVQKDAELDFDQGNLLASDPNPLDLKKLRQNKDDYLLNLARDNTQLLINKLWQLPTEKNDGIVNVKLPETLTVIPREKPAPKPKPLTKWEQFAKVKGITKKKKSRMVWDDVAKDWRPRWGYKRANDDTKDWCIEVPTNADPNEDQFAKRKAAKKERVAKNELKRLRNIARAQKLKVSELHTPAQVEKKQDVNRKLALAKYSTASVGKFTETLPNEKPAKNVGKKRKFAPNHGDIKEETSHQLGLLKKIANKKPIIDVTKATNKQLHEDEVARSKVNKINPKKKFKEGSKKAKKVEKHFNKKALRGKTLGKKRRR
;
A
#
# COMPACT_ATOMS: atom_id res chain seq x y z
N MET A 1 44.94 22.60 59.11
CA MET A 1 44.48 22.31 57.74
C MET A 1 44.99 20.96 57.23
N ALA A 2 46.28 20.63 57.40
CA ALA A 2 46.81 19.32 57.02
C ALA A 2 46.16 18.13 57.75
N ASP A 3 45.87 18.26 59.05
CA ASP A 3 45.28 17.18 59.85
C ASP A 3 43.84 16.85 59.46
N VAL A 4 43.03 17.88 59.19
CA VAL A 4 41.64 17.72 58.71
C VAL A 4 41.61 17.07 57.33
N VAL A 5 42.57 17.41 56.45
CA VAL A 5 42.72 16.75 55.15
C VAL A 5 43.10 15.29 55.33
N ALA A 6 44.00 14.97 56.26
CA ALA A 6 44.40 13.59 56.55
C ALA A 6 43.25 12.75 57.13
N GLU A 7 42.41 13.32 57.99
CA GLU A 7 41.21 12.66 58.51
C GLU A 7 40.17 12.39 57.41
N VAL A 8 39.89 13.38 56.56
CA VAL A 8 38.96 13.21 55.43
C VAL A 8 39.45 12.15 54.44
N LEU A 9 40.77 12.09 54.17
CA LEU A 9 41.36 11.06 53.32
C LEU A 9 41.29 9.66 53.96
N ARG A 10 41.47 9.55 55.28
CA ARG A 10 41.30 8.29 56.02
C ARG A 10 39.85 7.81 56.00
N GLU A 11 38.89 8.68 56.28
CA GLU A 11 37.48 8.33 56.19
C GLU A 11 37.05 7.93 54.76
N ALA A 12 37.60 8.61 53.75
CA ALA A 12 37.37 8.24 52.35
C ALA A 12 37.94 6.85 52.05
N ALA A 13 39.18 6.55 52.48
CA ALA A 13 39.80 5.24 52.31
C ALA A 13 39.04 4.13 53.05
N GLU A 14 38.56 4.38 54.27
CA GLU A 14 37.71 3.42 55.02
C GLU A 14 36.36 3.18 54.34
N LYS A 15 35.78 4.21 53.72
CA LYS A 15 34.55 4.07 52.93
C LYS A 15 34.81 3.30 51.63
N GLU A 16 35.92 3.55 50.95
CA GLU A 16 36.32 2.82 49.74
C GLU A 16 36.62 1.34 50.04
N ALA A 17 37.28 1.03 51.16
CA ALA A 17 37.58 -0.33 51.58
C ALA A 17 36.33 -1.21 51.84
N ARG A 18 35.16 -0.59 52.05
CA ARG A 18 33.88 -1.32 52.19
C ARG A 18 33.36 -1.85 50.86
N PHE A 19 33.79 -1.29 49.74
CA PHE A 19 33.31 -1.65 48.40
C PHE A 19 34.31 -2.52 47.65
N LYS A 20 33.80 -3.41 46.79
CA LYS A 20 34.65 -4.19 45.87
C LYS A 20 35.17 -3.30 44.75
N SER A 21 36.29 -3.68 44.15
CA SER A 21 36.86 -2.93 43.04
C SER A 21 35.90 -2.86 41.83
N ILE A 22 35.78 -1.65 41.28
CA ILE A 22 34.98 -1.35 40.07
C ILE A 22 35.84 -1.29 38.80
N GLU A 23 37.16 -1.26 38.96
CA GLU A 23 38.11 -1.19 37.85
C GLU A 23 38.34 -2.58 37.26
N VAL A 24 38.36 -2.62 35.93
CA VAL A 24 38.57 -3.84 35.16
C VAL A 24 39.63 -3.55 34.11
N GLN A 25 40.76 -4.25 34.20
CA GLN A 25 41.85 -4.10 33.26
C GLN A 25 41.72 -5.12 32.13
N LYS A 26 41.82 -4.65 30.89
CA LYS A 26 41.79 -5.46 29.67
C LYS A 26 42.87 -4.97 28.72
N ASP A 27 43.33 -5.88 27.85
CA ASP A 27 44.41 -5.59 26.90
C ASP A 27 44.00 -4.55 25.85
N ALA A 28 42.77 -4.65 25.34
CA ALA A 28 42.14 -3.66 24.47
C ALA A 28 40.89 -3.04 25.11
N GLU A 29 40.69 -1.75 24.85
CA GLU A 29 39.49 -1.02 25.26
C GLU A 29 38.24 -1.52 24.52
N LEU A 30 37.08 -1.38 25.16
CA LEU A 30 35.79 -1.76 24.58
C LEU A 30 35.22 -0.61 23.73
N ASP A 31 34.54 -0.97 22.66
CA ASP A 31 33.75 -0.04 21.86
C ASP A 31 32.36 0.14 22.49
N PHE A 32 32.01 1.38 22.87
CA PHE A 32 30.75 1.68 23.54
C PHE A 32 29.77 2.40 22.62
N ASP A 33 28.54 1.88 22.53
CA ASP A 33 27.37 2.58 21.99
C ASP A 33 26.37 2.82 23.12
N GLN A 34 26.61 3.91 23.86
CA GLN A 34 25.84 4.30 25.04
C GLN A 34 24.35 4.54 24.72
N GLY A 35 24.03 4.99 23.50
CA GLY A 35 22.65 5.20 23.08
C GLY A 35 21.85 3.89 23.01
N ASN A 36 22.52 2.79 22.63
CA ASN A 36 21.92 1.45 22.59
C ASN A 36 22.27 0.59 23.83
N LEU A 37 22.92 1.17 24.85
CA LEU A 37 23.42 0.45 26.03
C LEU A 37 24.27 -0.78 25.65
N LEU A 38 25.10 -0.63 24.63
CA LEU A 38 25.89 -1.70 24.04
C LEU A 38 27.38 -1.48 24.31
N ALA A 39 28.07 -2.56 24.68
CA ALA A 39 29.52 -2.62 24.75
C ALA A 39 30.01 -3.80 23.90
N SER A 40 30.88 -3.52 22.94
CA SER A 40 31.52 -4.51 22.07
C SER A 40 32.94 -4.74 22.57
N ASP A 41 33.23 -5.99 22.91
CA ASP A 41 34.55 -6.41 23.38
C ASP A 41 35.36 -7.01 22.23
N PRO A 42 36.43 -6.34 21.75
CA PRO A 42 37.28 -6.85 20.68
C PRO A 42 38.29 -7.90 21.16
N ASN A 43 38.42 -8.10 22.48
CA ASN A 43 39.42 -9.02 23.03
C ASN A 43 39.11 -10.48 22.66
N PRO A 44 40.13 -11.28 22.31
CA PRO A 44 39.95 -12.68 21.94
C PRO A 44 39.55 -13.54 23.15
N LEU A 45 38.69 -14.54 22.93
CA LEU A 45 38.27 -15.48 23.98
C LEU A 45 39.33 -16.56 24.22
N ASP A 46 39.57 -16.89 25.50
CA ASP A 46 40.42 -18.03 25.88
C ASP A 46 39.63 -19.33 25.73
N LEU A 47 39.81 -19.97 24.57
CA LEU A 47 39.12 -21.20 24.21
C LEU A 47 39.39 -22.38 25.17
N LYS A 48 40.53 -22.40 25.87
CA LYS A 48 40.85 -23.48 26.81
C LYS A 48 40.00 -23.36 28.07
N LYS A 49 39.97 -22.16 28.67
CA LYS A 49 39.16 -21.87 29.86
C LYS A 49 37.67 -21.98 29.57
N LEU A 50 37.24 -21.48 28.40
CA LEU A 50 35.85 -21.57 27.95
C LEU A 50 35.37 -23.02 27.82
N ARG A 51 36.24 -23.96 27.43
CA ARG A 51 35.88 -25.39 27.33
C ARG A 51 35.86 -26.11 28.67
N GLN A 52 36.70 -25.68 29.62
CA GLN A 52 36.77 -26.29 30.94
C GLN A 52 35.54 -25.93 31.79
N ASN A 53 35.32 -24.62 32.01
CA ASN A 53 34.24 -24.11 32.84
C ASN A 53 33.51 -22.99 32.09
N LYS A 54 32.64 -23.39 31.16
CA LYS A 54 31.98 -22.48 30.23
C LYS A 54 31.17 -21.39 30.92
N ASP A 55 30.29 -21.78 31.84
CA ASP A 55 29.31 -20.85 32.42
C ASP A 55 29.98 -19.83 33.34
N ASP A 56 30.90 -20.27 34.20
CA ASP A 56 31.67 -19.38 35.07
C ASP A 56 32.55 -18.41 34.27
N TYR A 57 33.18 -18.90 33.19
CA TYR A 57 33.99 -18.04 32.33
C TYR A 57 33.14 -16.96 31.64
N LEU A 58 31.98 -17.34 31.09
CA LEU A 58 31.07 -16.39 30.43
C LEU A 58 30.46 -15.40 31.44
N LEU A 59 30.13 -15.85 32.65
CA LEU A 59 29.59 -15.01 33.71
C LEU A 59 30.63 -13.98 34.18
N ASN A 60 31.88 -14.39 34.39
CA ASN A 60 32.96 -13.48 34.75
C ASN A 60 33.26 -12.47 33.63
N LEU A 61 33.33 -12.93 32.38
CA LEU A 61 33.51 -12.05 31.22
C LEU A 61 32.36 -11.04 31.07
N ALA A 62 31.12 -11.49 31.26
CA ALA A 62 29.95 -10.62 31.23
C ALA A 62 29.93 -9.61 32.39
N ARG A 63 30.34 -10.02 33.59
CA ARG A 63 30.51 -9.12 34.75
C ARG A 63 31.53 -8.03 34.46
N ASP A 64 32.67 -8.39 33.89
CA ASP A 64 33.74 -7.46 33.51
C ASP A 64 33.25 -6.43 32.49
N ASN A 65 32.59 -6.89 31.42
CA ASN A 65 32.07 -6.03 30.34
C ASN A 65 30.94 -5.12 30.82
N THR A 66 30.02 -5.64 31.64
CA THR A 66 28.91 -4.87 32.18
C THR A 66 29.39 -3.82 33.19
N GLN A 67 30.40 -4.13 34.01
CA GLN A 67 31.01 -3.14 34.91
C GLN A 67 31.57 -1.95 34.13
N LEU A 68 32.33 -2.19 33.06
CA LEU A 68 32.87 -1.12 32.22
C LEU A 68 31.77 -0.28 31.55
N LEU A 69 30.71 -0.92 31.06
CA LEU A 69 29.54 -0.22 30.49
C LEU A 69 28.83 0.67 31.52
N ILE A 70 28.59 0.16 32.73
CA ILE A 70 27.95 0.92 33.81
C ILE A 70 28.83 2.08 34.25
N ASN A 71 30.15 1.87 34.36
CA ASN A 71 31.10 2.93 34.69
C ASN A 71 31.00 4.09 33.68
N LYS A 72 30.90 3.80 32.38
CA LYS A 72 30.69 4.82 31.34
C LYS A 72 29.32 5.49 31.44
N LEU A 73 28.26 4.74 31.78
CA LEU A 73 26.92 5.29 31.93
C LEU A 73 26.83 6.27 33.11
N TRP A 74 27.47 5.96 34.23
CA TRP A 74 27.50 6.84 35.41
C TRP A 74 28.36 8.10 35.24
N GLN A 75 29.23 8.15 34.22
CA GLN A 75 29.94 9.36 33.84
C GLN A 75 29.05 10.37 33.09
N LEU A 76 27.86 9.95 32.61
CA LEU A 76 26.94 10.82 31.89
C LEU A 76 26.21 11.81 32.82
N PRO A 77 25.80 12.98 32.30
CA PRO A 77 25.08 13.98 33.09
C PRO A 77 23.74 13.41 33.60
N THR A 78 23.54 13.50 34.91
CA THR A 78 22.32 13.08 35.60
C THR A 78 21.39 14.27 35.81
N GLU A 79 20.10 14.07 35.53
CA GLU A 79 19.04 15.05 35.78
C GLU A 79 18.04 14.46 36.76
N LYS A 80 17.64 15.25 37.76
CA LYS A 80 16.60 14.86 38.72
C LYS A 80 15.29 15.49 38.30
N ASN A 81 14.37 14.70 37.76
CA ASN A 81 13.02 15.14 37.39
C ASN A 81 12.01 14.42 38.27
N ASP A 82 11.15 15.15 38.97
CA ASP A 82 10.09 14.63 39.85
C ASP A 82 10.58 13.59 40.90
N GLY A 83 11.79 13.80 41.43
CA GLY A 83 12.42 12.90 42.40
C GLY A 83 13.08 11.65 41.79
N ILE A 84 13.00 11.46 40.47
CA ILE A 84 13.62 10.35 39.74
C ILE A 84 14.94 10.81 39.11
N VAL A 85 16.00 10.05 39.35
CA VAL A 85 17.32 10.29 38.72
C VAL A 85 17.31 9.69 37.32
N ASN A 86 17.38 10.55 36.31
CA ASN A 86 17.42 10.17 34.91
C ASN A 86 18.80 10.51 34.32
N VAL A 87 19.26 9.70 33.37
CA VAL A 87 20.47 9.96 32.60
C VAL A 87 20.06 10.25 31.16
N LYS A 88 20.55 11.35 30.58
CA LYS A 88 20.35 11.63 29.15
C LYS A 88 21.38 10.84 28.33
N LEU A 89 20.92 9.80 27.67
CA LEU A 89 21.75 9.01 26.76
C LEU A 89 22.06 9.79 25.47
N PRO A 90 23.25 9.64 24.89
CA PRO A 90 23.60 10.23 23.60
C PRO A 90 22.83 9.56 22.44
N GLU A 91 22.93 10.15 21.26
CA GLU A 91 22.41 9.53 20.03
C GLU A 91 23.09 8.19 19.75
N THR A 92 22.33 7.22 19.27
CA THR A 92 22.81 5.87 18.95
C THR A 92 23.85 5.92 17.82
N LEU A 93 25.00 5.30 18.03
CA LEU A 93 26.06 5.22 17.02
C LEU A 93 25.77 4.15 15.96
N THR A 94 25.21 3.02 16.38
CA THR A 94 24.91 1.90 15.49
C THR A 94 23.73 2.24 14.58
N VAL A 95 23.98 2.39 13.28
CA VAL A 95 22.94 2.67 12.29
C VAL A 95 22.14 1.41 11.98
N ILE A 96 20.92 1.34 12.51
CA ILE A 96 20.00 0.22 12.29
C ILE A 96 19.10 0.52 11.07
N PRO A 97 18.88 -0.43 10.14
CA PRO A 97 17.98 -0.23 9.01
C PRO A 97 16.54 -0.01 9.47
N ARG A 98 15.85 0.93 8.82
CA ARG A 98 14.45 1.24 9.11
C ARG A 98 13.53 0.09 8.69
N GLU A 99 12.52 -0.22 9.51
CA GLU A 99 11.44 -1.15 9.14
C GLU A 99 10.65 -0.66 7.92
N LYS A 100 10.38 0.66 7.86
CA LYS A 100 9.58 1.29 6.81
C LYS A 100 10.39 2.32 6.03
N PRO A 101 10.16 2.41 4.71
CA PRO A 101 10.79 3.44 3.89
C PRO A 101 10.39 4.82 4.39
N ALA A 102 11.26 5.81 4.13
CA ALA A 102 10.95 7.20 4.45
C ALA A 102 9.61 7.62 3.80
N PRO A 103 8.78 8.41 4.50
CA PRO A 103 7.51 8.85 3.96
C PRO A 103 7.76 9.67 2.69
N LYS A 104 7.17 9.23 1.58
CA LYS A 104 7.31 9.94 0.30
C LYS A 104 6.66 11.32 0.40
N PRO A 105 7.26 12.37 -0.20
CA PRO A 105 6.63 13.68 -0.23
C PRO A 105 5.26 13.57 -0.91
N LYS A 106 4.27 14.26 -0.34
CA LYS A 106 2.91 14.24 -0.87
C LYS A 106 2.93 14.83 -2.28
N PRO A 107 2.38 14.14 -3.29
CA PRO A 107 2.31 14.70 -4.63
C PRO A 107 1.38 15.91 -4.62
N LEU A 108 1.76 16.96 -5.36
CA LEU A 108 0.98 18.19 -5.48
C LEU A 108 -0.40 17.89 -6.09
N THR A 109 -1.44 18.44 -5.47
CA THR A 109 -2.79 18.39 -6.02
C THR A 109 -2.91 19.28 -7.26
N LYS A 110 -3.94 19.06 -8.10
CA LYS A 110 -4.15 19.90 -9.29
C LYS A 110 -4.31 21.39 -8.96
N TRP A 111 -4.92 21.71 -7.81
CA TRP A 111 -5.06 23.09 -7.35
C TRP A 111 -3.73 23.68 -6.88
N GLU A 112 -2.90 22.93 -6.17
CA GLU A 112 -1.57 23.40 -5.76
C GLU A 112 -0.63 23.59 -6.95
N GLN A 113 -0.70 22.70 -7.95
CA GLN A 113 0.01 22.90 -9.22
C GLN A 113 -0.42 24.21 -9.90
N PHE A 114 -1.73 24.45 -9.98
CA PHE A 114 -2.27 25.70 -10.53
C PHE A 114 -1.85 26.93 -9.71
N ALA A 115 -1.96 26.85 -8.38
CA ALA A 115 -1.59 27.93 -7.49
C ALA A 115 -0.10 28.27 -7.61
N LYS A 116 0.77 27.26 -7.72
CA LYS A 116 2.21 27.45 -7.95
C LYS A 116 2.48 28.14 -9.28
N VAL A 117 1.83 27.72 -10.37
CA VAL A 117 1.97 28.34 -11.70
C VAL A 117 1.46 29.79 -11.71
N LYS A 118 0.39 30.08 -10.96
CA LYS A 118 -0.19 31.43 -10.87
C LYS A 118 0.42 32.30 -9.77
N GLY A 119 1.40 31.80 -9.01
CA GLY A 119 1.96 32.53 -7.87
C GLY A 119 0.96 32.81 -6.74
N ILE A 120 -0.12 32.05 -6.64
CA ILE A 120 -1.14 32.23 -5.60
C ILE A 120 -0.60 31.65 -4.29
N THR A 121 -0.31 32.54 -3.34
CA THR A 121 0.18 32.16 -2.00
C THR A 121 -0.99 31.89 -1.05
N LYS A 122 -0.85 30.84 -0.23
CA LYS A 122 -1.87 30.47 0.76
C LYS A 122 -1.75 31.39 1.97
N LYS A 123 -2.70 32.30 2.14
CA LYS A 123 -2.81 33.16 3.35
C LYS A 123 -3.60 32.47 4.46
N LYS A 124 -3.15 32.60 5.72
CA LYS A 124 -3.90 32.15 6.91
C LYS A 124 -5.15 33.02 7.04
N LYS A 125 -6.31 32.40 7.16
CA LYS A 125 -7.57 33.12 7.41
C LYS A 125 -7.95 32.98 8.89
N SER A 126 -8.43 34.05 9.51
CA SER A 126 -8.88 34.08 10.93
C SER A 126 -10.06 33.13 11.18
N ARG A 127 -10.21 32.59 12.39
CA ARG A 127 -11.39 31.76 12.72
C ARG A 127 -12.65 32.59 12.90
N MET A 128 -12.53 33.77 13.53
CA MET A 128 -13.62 34.71 13.73
C MET A 128 -13.67 35.75 12.61
N VAL A 129 -14.89 36.15 12.26
CA VAL A 129 -15.23 37.19 11.29
C VAL A 129 -16.31 38.05 11.94
N TRP A 130 -16.14 39.37 11.84
CA TRP A 130 -17.15 40.32 12.29
C TRP A 130 -18.43 40.15 11.45
N ASP A 131 -19.57 39.99 12.13
CA ASP A 131 -20.89 39.88 11.51
C ASP A 131 -21.60 41.22 11.69
N ASP A 132 -21.77 41.99 10.61
CA ASP A 132 -22.34 43.34 10.65
C ASP A 132 -23.80 43.36 11.15
N VAL A 133 -24.55 42.28 10.89
CA VAL A 133 -25.96 42.16 11.31
C VAL A 133 -26.06 41.93 12.81
N ALA A 134 -25.20 41.07 13.34
CA ALA A 134 -25.19 40.75 14.76
C ALA A 134 -24.33 41.69 15.61
N LYS A 135 -23.48 42.51 14.97
CA LYS A 135 -22.46 43.36 15.60
C LYS A 135 -21.56 42.59 16.57
N ASP A 136 -21.23 41.36 16.22
CA ASP A 136 -20.46 40.42 17.03
C ASP A 136 -19.41 39.67 16.22
N TRP A 137 -18.31 39.28 16.87
CA TRP A 137 -17.32 38.37 16.29
C TRP A 137 -17.85 36.93 16.29
N ARG A 138 -18.17 36.42 15.10
CA ARG A 138 -18.71 35.07 14.92
C ARG A 138 -17.74 34.15 14.17
N PRO A 139 -17.82 32.82 14.38
CA PRO A 139 -17.01 31.88 13.62
C PRO A 139 -17.29 31.98 12.10
N ARG A 140 -16.28 31.83 11.24
CA ARG A 140 -16.50 31.78 9.78
C ARG A 140 -17.32 30.55 9.33
N TRP A 141 -17.27 29.47 10.11
CA TRP A 141 -17.96 28.22 9.83
C TRP A 141 -18.32 27.54 11.16
N GLY A 142 -19.34 26.67 11.15
CA GLY A 142 -19.82 25.97 12.34
C GLY A 142 -21.11 26.57 12.94
N TYR A 143 -21.30 26.36 14.24
CA TYR A 143 -22.45 26.85 14.99
C TYR A 143 -22.43 28.38 15.12
N LYS A 144 -23.58 29.04 14.94
CA LYS A 144 -23.73 30.50 14.95
C LYS A 144 -22.68 31.22 14.07
N ARG A 145 -22.38 30.67 12.90
CA ARG A 145 -21.40 31.25 11.97
C ARG A 145 -21.85 32.63 11.47
N ALA A 146 -20.88 33.49 11.15
CA ALA A 146 -21.15 34.73 10.42
C ALA A 146 -21.81 34.41 9.06
N ASN A 147 -22.74 35.25 8.62
CA ASN A 147 -23.51 35.10 7.37
C ASN A 147 -24.19 33.72 7.26
N ASP A 148 -25.14 33.45 8.16
CA ASP A 148 -25.86 32.17 8.20
C ASP A 148 -27.08 32.13 7.26
N ASP A 149 -26.82 31.77 6.01
CA ASP A 149 -27.80 31.55 4.93
C ASP A 149 -29.04 30.68 5.24
N THR A 150 -29.08 29.99 6.39
CA THR A 150 -30.22 29.14 6.78
C THR A 150 -31.26 29.87 7.62
N LYS A 151 -30.96 31.08 8.10
CA LYS A 151 -31.89 31.89 8.91
C LYS A 151 -32.65 32.93 8.07
N ASP A 152 -32.38 33.00 6.77
CA ASP A 152 -33.09 33.85 5.83
C ASP A 152 -34.58 33.43 5.82
N TRP A 153 -35.47 34.33 6.25
CA TRP A 153 -36.92 34.06 6.33
C TRP A 153 -37.62 34.25 4.98
N CYS A 154 -37.02 35.02 4.07
CA CYS A 154 -37.46 35.21 2.69
C CYS A 154 -36.26 35.18 1.74
N ILE A 155 -36.47 34.67 0.52
CA ILE A 155 -35.52 34.76 -0.59
C ILE A 155 -36.26 35.41 -1.75
N GLU A 156 -35.72 36.52 -2.26
CA GLU A 156 -36.25 37.18 -3.45
C GLU A 156 -36.10 36.26 -4.67
N VAL A 157 -37.20 36.05 -5.39
CA VAL A 157 -37.18 35.27 -6.64
C VAL A 157 -36.62 36.15 -7.76
N PRO A 158 -35.52 35.76 -8.42
CA PRO A 158 -34.98 36.53 -9.54
C PRO A 158 -36.02 36.65 -10.67
N THR A 159 -36.09 37.81 -11.33
CA THR A 159 -37.05 38.10 -12.41
C THR A 159 -36.97 37.13 -13.61
N ASN A 160 -35.86 36.41 -13.75
CA ASN A 160 -35.61 35.43 -14.82
C ASN A 160 -35.85 33.97 -14.37
N ALA A 161 -36.36 33.74 -13.15
CA ALA A 161 -36.66 32.41 -12.64
C ALA A 161 -38.16 32.12 -12.73
N ASP A 162 -38.51 30.84 -12.79
CA ASP A 162 -39.90 30.39 -12.72
C ASP A 162 -40.51 30.80 -11.36
N PRO A 163 -41.62 31.57 -11.34
CA PRO A 163 -42.29 31.98 -10.11
C PRO A 163 -42.71 30.83 -9.19
N ASN A 164 -42.88 29.61 -9.73
CA ASN A 164 -43.30 28.43 -8.97
C ASN A 164 -42.13 27.59 -8.41
N GLU A 165 -40.87 27.96 -8.64
CA GLU A 165 -39.70 27.21 -8.15
C GLU A 165 -39.32 27.56 -6.70
N ASP A 166 -39.23 26.56 -5.83
CA ASP A 166 -38.73 26.74 -4.45
C ASP A 166 -37.22 27.07 -4.42
N GLN A 167 -36.92 28.34 -4.18
CA GLN A 167 -35.55 28.86 -4.11
C GLN A 167 -34.75 28.28 -2.93
N PHE A 168 -35.39 27.89 -1.82
CA PHE A 168 -34.71 27.25 -0.69
C PHE A 168 -34.26 25.84 -1.05
N ALA A 169 -35.11 25.06 -1.74
CA ALA A 169 -34.76 23.73 -2.24
C ALA A 169 -33.61 23.81 -3.25
N LYS A 170 -33.67 24.76 -4.19
CA LYS A 170 -32.61 25.02 -5.18
C LYS A 170 -31.27 25.35 -4.52
N ARG A 171 -31.27 26.22 -3.51
CA ARG A 171 -30.06 26.59 -2.73
C ARG A 171 -29.48 25.37 -1.99
N LYS A 172 -30.33 24.54 -1.38
CA LYS A 172 -29.90 23.29 -0.72
C LYS A 172 -29.30 22.30 -1.72
N ALA A 173 -29.93 22.12 -2.89
CA ALA A 173 -29.44 21.25 -3.97
C ALA A 173 -28.07 21.73 -4.50
N ALA A 174 -27.93 23.03 -4.79
CA ALA A 174 -26.67 23.62 -5.23
C ALA A 174 -25.54 23.45 -4.20
N LYS A 175 -25.85 23.55 -2.89
CA LYS A 175 -24.90 23.27 -1.81
C LYS A 175 -24.44 21.82 -1.81
N LYS A 176 -25.38 20.86 -1.91
CA LYS A 176 -25.07 19.42 -2.00
C LYS A 176 -24.21 19.12 -3.22
N GLU A 177 -24.54 19.68 -4.38
CA GLU A 177 -23.77 19.49 -5.61
C GLU A 177 -22.34 20.02 -5.47
N ARG A 178 -22.17 21.22 -4.90
CA ARG A 178 -20.83 21.79 -4.66
C ARG A 178 -19.98 20.91 -3.74
N VAL A 179 -20.59 20.37 -2.68
CA VAL A 179 -19.92 19.46 -1.74
C VAL A 179 -19.53 18.16 -2.45
N ALA A 180 -20.45 17.55 -3.21
CA ALA A 180 -20.19 16.34 -3.99
C ALA A 180 -19.08 16.56 -5.04
N LYS A 181 -19.09 17.71 -5.72
CA LYS A 181 -18.04 18.10 -6.69
C LYS A 181 -16.68 18.26 -6.03
N ASN A 182 -16.63 18.76 -4.79
CA ASN A 182 -15.39 18.86 -4.03
C ASN A 182 -14.85 17.47 -3.67
N GLU A 183 -15.71 16.57 -3.17
CA GLU A 183 -15.30 15.21 -2.81
C GLU A 183 -14.85 14.42 -4.05
N LEU A 184 -15.55 14.55 -5.17
CA LEU A 184 -15.13 13.95 -6.44
C LEU A 184 -13.74 14.44 -6.88
N LYS A 185 -13.46 15.75 -6.75
CA LYS A 185 -12.12 16.31 -7.04
C LYS A 185 -11.07 15.75 -6.08
N ARG A 186 -11.38 15.59 -4.79
CA ARG A 186 -10.50 14.99 -3.78
C ARG A 186 -10.17 13.54 -4.15
N LEU A 187 -11.17 12.71 -4.44
CA LEU A 187 -10.99 11.32 -4.85
C LEU A 187 -10.16 11.21 -6.13
N ARG A 188 -10.38 12.10 -7.12
CA ARG A 188 -9.59 12.15 -8.35
C ARG A 188 -8.13 12.52 -8.08
N ASN A 189 -7.85 13.40 -7.14
CA ASN A 189 -6.47 13.73 -6.76
C ASN A 189 -5.79 12.57 -6.03
N ILE A 190 -6.48 11.89 -5.11
CA ILE A 190 -5.97 10.70 -4.41
C ILE A 190 -5.64 9.59 -5.42
N ALA A 191 -6.54 9.33 -6.37
CA ALA A 191 -6.30 8.29 -7.36
C ALA A 191 -5.13 8.61 -8.30
N ARG A 192 -4.94 9.89 -8.68
CA ARG A 192 -3.75 10.34 -9.41
C ARG A 192 -2.48 10.16 -8.59
N ALA A 193 -2.51 10.50 -7.30
CA ALA A 193 -1.38 10.33 -6.39
C ALA A 193 -0.96 8.86 -6.27
N GLN A 194 -1.93 7.95 -6.22
CA GLN A 194 -1.71 6.50 -6.15
C GLN A 194 -1.45 5.84 -7.51
N LYS A 195 -1.45 6.60 -8.62
CA LYS A 195 -1.36 6.10 -10.01
C LYS A 195 -2.36 4.99 -10.32
N LEU A 196 -3.51 4.97 -9.62
CA LEU A 196 -4.58 4.02 -9.90
C LEU A 196 -5.19 4.37 -11.25
N LYS A 197 -5.40 3.36 -12.11
CA LYS A 197 -6.21 3.52 -13.31
C LYS A 197 -7.65 3.75 -12.86
N VAL A 198 -8.01 5.01 -12.67
CA VAL A 198 -9.42 5.39 -12.56
C VAL A 198 -10.03 5.10 -13.92
N SER A 199 -10.60 3.90 -14.09
CA SER A 199 -11.61 3.70 -15.12
C SER A 199 -12.63 4.81 -14.90
N GLU A 200 -12.81 5.64 -15.92
CA GLU A 200 -13.61 6.87 -15.90
C GLU A 200 -14.78 6.71 -14.95
N LEU A 201 -14.68 7.36 -13.78
CA LEU A 201 -15.79 7.46 -12.84
C LEU A 201 -16.81 8.35 -13.55
N HIS A 202 -17.69 7.69 -14.31
CA HIS A 202 -18.90 8.15 -14.96
C HIS A 202 -19.03 9.67 -15.04
N THR A 203 -18.57 10.26 -16.14
CA THR A 203 -19.32 11.38 -16.70
C THR A 203 -20.66 10.81 -17.18
N PRO A 204 -21.82 11.39 -16.84
CA PRO A 204 -23.15 10.85 -17.18
C PRO A 204 -23.47 10.80 -18.69
N ALA A 205 -22.50 11.02 -19.58
CA ALA A 205 -22.70 11.20 -21.01
C ALA A 205 -21.93 10.21 -21.91
N GLN A 206 -21.19 9.24 -21.37
CA GLN A 206 -20.51 8.23 -22.19
C GLN A 206 -21.32 6.94 -22.16
N VAL A 207 -21.87 6.55 -23.31
CA VAL A 207 -22.62 5.30 -23.51
C VAL A 207 -21.80 4.13 -22.95
N GLU A 208 -22.31 3.52 -21.90
CA GLU A 208 -21.69 2.35 -21.26
C GLU A 208 -21.48 1.25 -22.31
N LYS A 209 -20.24 0.80 -22.49
CA LYS A 209 -19.97 -0.32 -23.39
C LYS A 209 -20.69 -1.56 -22.85
N LYS A 210 -21.29 -2.36 -23.74
CA LYS A 210 -22.01 -3.61 -23.41
C LYS A 210 -21.22 -4.52 -22.46
N GLN A 211 -19.89 -4.52 -22.56
CA GLN A 211 -19.01 -5.31 -21.68
C GLN A 211 -18.98 -4.78 -20.24
N ASP A 212 -19.00 -3.47 -20.04
CA ASP A 212 -18.96 -2.86 -18.72
C ASP A 212 -20.32 -2.95 -18.02
N VAL A 213 -21.42 -2.83 -18.77
CA VAL A 213 -22.77 -3.13 -18.27
C VAL A 213 -22.86 -4.58 -17.78
N ASN A 214 -22.40 -5.53 -18.59
CA ASN A 214 -22.41 -6.95 -18.20
C ASN A 214 -21.53 -7.23 -16.97
N ARG A 215 -20.39 -6.53 -16.83
CA ARG A 215 -19.52 -6.64 -15.64
C ARG A 215 -20.18 -6.07 -14.39
N LYS A 216 -20.82 -4.91 -14.48
CA LYS A 216 -21.55 -4.30 -13.36
C LYS A 216 -22.72 -5.16 -12.93
N LEU A 217 -23.44 -5.74 -13.89
CA LEU A 217 -24.54 -6.66 -13.62
C LEU A 217 -24.04 -7.95 -12.95
N ALA A 218 -22.87 -8.47 -13.34
CA ALA A 218 -22.24 -9.61 -12.66
C ALA A 218 -21.74 -9.27 -11.24
N LEU A 219 -21.18 -8.06 -11.04
CA LEU A 219 -20.73 -7.60 -9.74
C LEU A 219 -21.91 -7.38 -8.78
N ALA A 220 -22.99 -6.74 -9.26
CA ALA A 220 -24.20 -6.51 -8.48
C ALA A 220 -24.81 -7.83 -7.97
N LYS A 221 -24.89 -8.87 -8.81
CA LYS A 221 -25.34 -10.20 -8.39
C LYS A 221 -24.48 -10.87 -7.33
N TYR A 222 -23.17 -10.60 -7.33
CA TYR A 222 -22.30 -11.09 -6.28
C TYR A 222 -22.45 -10.28 -4.99
N SER A 223 -22.72 -8.98 -5.13
CA SER A 223 -22.89 -8.03 -4.04
C SER A 223 -24.28 -8.03 -3.39
N THR A 224 -25.28 -8.73 -3.94
CA THR A 224 -26.59 -8.95 -3.28
C THR A 224 -26.51 -9.92 -2.10
N ALA A 225 -25.33 -10.49 -1.80
CA ALA A 225 -25.08 -11.36 -0.67
C ALA A 225 -25.03 -10.60 0.67
N SER A 226 -26.14 -9.99 1.09
CA SER A 226 -26.29 -9.52 2.46
C SER A 226 -26.79 -10.69 3.33
N VAL A 227 -26.03 -11.05 4.36
CA VAL A 227 -26.41 -12.05 5.38
C VAL A 227 -26.75 -13.43 4.77
N GLY A 228 -25.96 -13.86 3.78
CA GLY A 228 -26.08 -15.21 3.19
C GLY A 228 -27.35 -15.47 2.36
N LYS A 229 -28.23 -14.49 2.18
CA LYS A 229 -29.38 -14.58 1.28
C LYS A 229 -28.97 -14.08 -0.11
N PHE A 230 -29.03 -14.97 -1.10
CA PHE A 230 -28.73 -14.65 -2.49
C PHE A 230 -30.02 -14.43 -3.27
N THR A 231 -30.03 -13.45 -4.16
CA THR A 231 -31.11 -13.29 -5.15
C THR A 231 -31.13 -14.50 -6.08
N GLU A 232 -32.29 -15.13 -6.24
CA GLU A 232 -32.46 -16.31 -7.10
C GLU A 232 -32.15 -15.99 -8.57
N THR A 233 -31.60 -16.97 -9.28
CA THR A 233 -31.34 -16.85 -10.72
C THR A 233 -32.62 -17.10 -11.51
N LEU A 234 -33.02 -16.15 -12.35
CA LEU A 234 -34.19 -16.30 -13.21
C LEU A 234 -33.99 -17.43 -14.24
N PRO A 235 -35.06 -18.16 -14.65
CA PRO A 235 -34.97 -19.36 -15.50
C PRO A 235 -34.21 -19.20 -16.84
N ASN A 236 -34.20 -17.99 -17.42
CA ASN A 236 -33.55 -17.69 -18.70
C ASN A 236 -32.37 -16.71 -18.57
N GLU A 237 -31.83 -16.56 -17.36
CA GLU A 237 -30.77 -15.61 -17.13
C GLU A 237 -29.42 -16.11 -17.66
N LYS A 238 -28.78 -15.31 -18.51
CA LYS A 238 -27.47 -15.69 -19.07
C LYS A 238 -26.41 -15.70 -17.94
N PRO A 239 -25.64 -16.78 -17.79
CA PRO A 239 -24.57 -16.83 -16.79
C PRO A 239 -23.52 -15.77 -17.11
N ALA A 240 -22.92 -15.18 -16.07
CA ALA A 240 -21.89 -14.17 -16.22
C ALA A 240 -20.72 -14.73 -17.04
N LYS A 241 -20.53 -14.22 -18.27
CA LYS A 241 -19.35 -14.54 -19.08
C LYS A 241 -18.15 -13.77 -18.52
N ASN A 242 -17.02 -14.45 -18.38
CA ASN A 242 -15.75 -13.92 -17.86
C ASN A 242 -15.64 -13.82 -16.32
N VAL A 243 -16.31 -14.69 -15.56
CA VAL A 243 -15.79 -15.02 -14.23
C VAL A 243 -14.47 -15.73 -14.49
N GLY A 244 -13.34 -15.09 -14.18
CA GLY A 244 -12.01 -15.65 -14.41
C GLY A 244 -11.94 -17.09 -13.88
N LYS A 245 -11.09 -17.94 -14.48
CA LYS A 245 -10.98 -19.36 -14.12
C LYS A 245 -10.73 -19.48 -12.61
N LYS A 246 -11.79 -19.73 -11.83
CA LYS A 246 -11.66 -19.93 -10.38
C LYS A 246 -10.71 -21.11 -10.21
N ARG A 247 -9.63 -20.91 -9.44
CA ARG A 247 -8.72 -22.01 -9.11
C ARG A 247 -9.57 -23.02 -8.33
N LYS A 248 -9.87 -24.16 -8.95
CA LYS A 248 -10.42 -25.30 -8.23
C LYS A 248 -9.22 -25.89 -7.49
N PHE A 249 -9.14 -25.66 -6.18
CA PHE A 249 -8.20 -26.37 -5.35
C PHE A 249 -8.67 -27.83 -5.27
N ALA A 250 -7.79 -28.76 -5.61
CA ALA A 250 -8.04 -30.15 -5.30
C ALA A 250 -8.01 -30.32 -3.76
N PRO A 251 -8.81 -31.23 -3.18
CA PRO A 251 -8.71 -31.55 -1.76
C PRO A 251 -7.29 -32.03 -1.42
N ASN A 252 -6.79 -31.70 -0.22
CA ASN A 252 -5.46 -32.12 0.24
C ASN A 252 -5.34 -33.65 0.42
N HIS A 253 -6.47 -34.34 0.56
CA HIS A 253 -6.56 -35.79 0.66
C HIS A 253 -7.43 -36.26 -0.52
N GLY A 254 -6.78 -36.74 -1.58
CA GLY A 254 -7.42 -37.26 -2.80
C GLY A 254 -7.12 -38.75 -3.01
N ASP A 255 -7.57 -39.30 -4.14
CA ASP A 255 -7.22 -40.66 -4.55
C ASP A 255 -5.72 -40.75 -4.88
N ILE A 256 -5.01 -41.63 -4.16
CA ILE A 256 -3.56 -41.86 -4.28
C ILE A 256 -3.17 -42.21 -5.73
N LYS A 257 -4.07 -42.87 -6.47
CA LYS A 257 -3.84 -43.23 -7.88
C LYS A 257 -3.79 -42.00 -8.80
N GLU A 258 -4.68 -41.05 -8.56
CA GLU A 258 -4.69 -39.80 -9.33
C GLU A 258 -3.44 -38.96 -9.04
N GLU A 259 -3.04 -38.89 -7.77
CA GLU A 259 -1.85 -38.14 -7.34
C GLU A 259 -0.56 -38.72 -7.94
N THR A 260 -0.36 -40.02 -7.83
CA THR A 260 0.80 -40.72 -8.41
C THR A 260 0.85 -40.55 -9.93
N SER A 261 -0.29 -40.64 -10.62
CA SER A 261 -0.35 -40.40 -12.07
C SER A 261 0.03 -38.97 -12.45
N HIS A 262 -0.39 -37.98 -11.65
CA HIS A 262 -0.08 -36.57 -11.86
C HIS A 262 1.41 -36.30 -11.64
N GLN A 263 1.98 -36.84 -10.56
CA GLN A 263 3.42 -36.76 -10.24
C GLN A 263 4.27 -37.41 -11.34
N LEU A 264 3.92 -38.61 -11.81
CA LEU A 264 4.60 -39.29 -12.91
C LEU A 264 4.49 -38.50 -14.22
N GLY A 265 3.34 -37.89 -14.49
CA GLY A 265 3.15 -37.01 -15.65
C GLY A 265 4.03 -35.76 -15.59
N LEU A 266 4.26 -35.22 -14.39
CA LEU A 266 5.14 -34.08 -14.15
C LEU A 266 6.62 -34.48 -14.30
N LEU A 267 6.99 -35.64 -13.79
CA LEU A 267 8.34 -36.21 -13.91
C LEU A 267 8.71 -36.50 -15.37
N LYS A 268 7.79 -37.08 -16.15
CA LYS A 268 7.95 -37.28 -17.60
C LYS A 268 8.14 -35.95 -18.35
N LYS A 269 7.44 -34.89 -17.94
CA LYS A 269 7.60 -33.56 -18.55
C LYS A 269 8.97 -32.96 -18.24
N ILE A 270 9.47 -33.11 -17.01
CA ILE A 270 10.81 -32.64 -16.61
C ILE A 270 11.89 -33.45 -17.34
N ALA A 271 11.78 -34.77 -17.37
CA ALA A 271 12.73 -35.67 -18.02
C ALA A 271 12.87 -35.38 -19.52
N ASN A 272 11.76 -35.04 -20.18
CA ASN A 272 11.76 -34.74 -21.61
C ASN A 272 12.43 -33.41 -21.98
N LYS A 273 12.77 -32.52 -21.02
CA LYS A 273 13.46 -31.21 -21.17
C LYS A 273 12.95 -30.27 -22.28
N LYS A 274 11.85 -30.59 -22.94
CA LYS A 274 11.24 -29.80 -24.02
C LYS A 274 10.31 -28.75 -23.40
N PRO A 275 10.46 -27.46 -23.73
CA PRO A 275 9.54 -26.44 -23.25
C PRO A 275 8.12 -26.74 -23.80
N ILE A 276 7.12 -26.74 -22.91
CA ILE A 276 5.71 -26.92 -23.29
C ILE A 276 5.24 -25.60 -23.90
N ILE A 277 5.53 -25.41 -25.19
CA ILE A 277 5.06 -24.28 -25.96
C ILE A 277 3.71 -24.66 -26.54
N ASP A 278 2.64 -24.05 -26.02
CA ASP A 278 1.33 -24.13 -26.67
C ASP A 278 1.36 -23.25 -27.92
N VAL A 279 1.80 -23.85 -29.03
CA VAL A 279 1.98 -23.19 -30.33
C VAL A 279 0.70 -22.49 -30.75
N THR A 280 -0.47 -23.10 -30.52
CA THR A 280 -1.77 -22.53 -30.90
C THR A 280 -2.09 -21.26 -30.12
N LYS A 281 -1.75 -21.23 -28.82
CA LYS A 281 -1.94 -20.05 -27.98
C LYS A 281 -0.94 -18.95 -28.31
N ALA A 282 0.30 -19.31 -28.61
CA ALA A 282 1.34 -18.38 -29.04
C ALA A 282 0.98 -17.71 -30.37
N THR A 283 0.54 -18.49 -31.38
CA THR A 283 0.12 -17.98 -32.67
C THR A 283 -1.13 -17.09 -32.54
N ASN A 284 -2.11 -17.50 -31.75
CA ASN A 284 -3.32 -16.69 -31.54
C ASN A 284 -3.02 -15.36 -30.83
N LYS A 285 -2.07 -15.37 -29.90
CA LYS A 285 -1.62 -14.14 -29.22
C LYS A 285 -0.93 -13.19 -30.21
N GLN A 286 -0.07 -13.73 -31.06
CA GLN A 286 0.64 -12.95 -32.08
C GLN A 286 -0.32 -12.37 -33.13
N LEU A 287 -1.29 -13.16 -33.61
CA LEU A 287 -2.34 -12.70 -34.51
C LEU A 287 -3.17 -11.55 -33.88
N HIS A 288 -3.51 -11.67 -32.59
CA HIS A 288 -4.24 -10.60 -31.90
C HIS A 288 -3.41 -9.33 -31.73
N GLU A 289 -2.12 -9.46 -31.41
CA GLU A 289 -1.20 -8.32 -31.30
C GLU A 289 -1.06 -7.61 -32.67
N ASP A 290 -0.95 -8.36 -33.75
CA ASP A 290 -0.92 -7.84 -35.12
C ASP A 290 -2.22 -7.14 -35.51
N GLU A 291 -3.38 -7.71 -35.18
CA GLU A 291 -4.69 -7.07 -35.39
C GLU A 291 -4.84 -5.77 -34.60
N VAL A 292 -4.40 -5.75 -33.34
CA VAL A 292 -4.42 -4.55 -32.49
C VAL A 292 -3.46 -3.50 -33.03
N ALA A 293 -2.27 -3.88 -33.49
CA ALA A 293 -1.31 -2.97 -34.12
C ALA A 293 -1.89 -2.38 -35.42
N ARG A 294 -2.44 -3.22 -36.30
CA ARG A 294 -3.10 -2.78 -37.54
C ARG A 294 -4.29 -1.85 -37.28
N SER A 295 -5.12 -2.15 -36.29
CA SER A 295 -6.26 -1.30 -35.93
C SER A 295 -5.84 0.07 -35.37
N LYS A 296 -4.72 0.15 -34.63
CA LYS A 296 -4.13 1.42 -34.17
C LYS A 296 -3.59 2.24 -35.34
N VAL A 297 -2.87 1.61 -36.27
CA VAL A 297 -2.36 2.28 -37.48
C VAL A 297 -3.51 2.81 -38.35
N ASN A 298 -4.57 2.02 -38.54
CA ASN A 298 -5.76 2.42 -39.30
C ASN A 298 -6.55 3.56 -38.62
N LYS A 299 -6.51 3.67 -37.28
CA LYS A 299 -7.10 4.81 -36.56
C LYS A 299 -6.28 6.09 -36.68
N ILE A 300 -4.96 5.98 -36.86
CA ILE A 300 -4.05 7.12 -36.95
C ILE A 300 -4.04 7.70 -38.38
N ASN A 301 -4.29 6.90 -39.42
CA ASN A 301 -4.34 7.37 -40.81
C ASN A 301 -5.50 6.74 -41.60
N PRO A 302 -6.72 7.34 -41.58
CA PRO A 302 -7.87 6.80 -42.32
C PRO A 302 -7.77 6.98 -43.85
N LYS A 303 -6.78 7.74 -44.37
CA LYS A 303 -6.66 8.10 -45.79
C LYS A 303 -5.71 7.23 -46.63
N LYS A 304 -5.06 6.20 -46.07
CA LYS A 304 -4.32 5.19 -46.87
C LYS A 304 -5.20 3.98 -47.21
N LYS A 305 -6.36 4.23 -47.83
CA LYS A 305 -6.94 3.27 -48.76
C LYS A 305 -6.69 3.86 -50.14
N PHE A 306 -5.77 3.32 -50.92
CA PHE A 306 -5.90 3.17 -52.37
C PHE A 306 -4.71 2.40 -52.96
N LYS A 307 -5.05 1.45 -53.83
CA LYS A 307 -4.28 0.89 -54.96
C LYS A 307 -2.83 0.48 -54.73
N GLU A 308 -2.61 -0.83 -54.66
CA GLU A 308 -1.49 -1.44 -55.37
C GLU A 308 -1.85 -2.83 -55.90
N GLY A 309 -1.80 -2.98 -57.22
CA GLY A 309 -1.27 -4.15 -57.92
C GLY A 309 -2.00 -5.49 -57.76
N SER A 310 -2.82 -5.82 -58.76
CA SER A 310 -3.08 -7.18 -59.20
C SER A 310 -1.79 -7.99 -59.36
N LYS A 311 -1.51 -8.92 -58.44
CA LYS A 311 -0.70 -10.12 -58.74
C LYS A 311 -1.44 -11.34 -58.21
N LYS A 312 -1.86 -12.19 -59.15
CA LYS A 312 -2.35 -13.56 -58.92
C LYS A 312 -1.40 -14.28 -57.96
N ALA A 313 -1.79 -14.44 -56.71
CA ALA A 313 -1.16 -15.42 -55.83
C ALA A 313 -1.65 -16.80 -56.27
N LYS A 314 -0.76 -17.54 -56.94
CA LYS A 314 -0.94 -18.95 -57.29
C LYS A 314 -1.46 -19.70 -56.06
N LYS A 315 -2.62 -20.34 -56.24
CA LYS A 315 -3.16 -21.38 -55.37
C LYS A 315 -2.14 -22.53 -55.38
N VAL A 316 -1.19 -22.51 -54.44
CA VAL A 316 -0.35 -23.68 -54.18
C VAL A 316 -1.13 -24.53 -53.21
N GLU A 317 -1.84 -25.50 -53.77
CA GLU A 317 -2.32 -26.67 -53.05
C GLU A 317 -1.11 -27.36 -52.41
N LYS A 318 -0.95 -27.19 -51.10
CA LYS A 318 -0.23 -28.16 -50.29
C LYS A 318 -1.26 -29.02 -49.59
N HIS A 319 -1.52 -30.16 -50.21
CA HIS A 319 -2.11 -31.34 -49.57
C HIS A 319 -1.43 -31.58 -48.22
N PHE A 320 -2.15 -31.28 -47.13
CA PHE A 320 -1.92 -31.97 -45.86
C PHE A 320 -3.01 -33.02 -45.70
N ASN A 321 -2.57 -34.27 -45.72
CA ASN A 321 -3.37 -35.48 -45.65
C ASN A 321 -4.42 -35.44 -44.52
N LYS A 322 -5.69 -35.41 -44.90
CA LYS A 322 -6.79 -35.88 -44.04
C LYS A 322 -6.80 -37.41 -44.10
N LYS A 323 -6.06 -38.07 -43.22
CA LYS A 323 -6.35 -39.46 -42.84
C LYS A 323 -5.90 -39.71 -41.39
N ALA A 324 -6.82 -40.35 -40.66
CA ALA A 324 -6.70 -40.89 -39.30
C ALA A 324 -6.68 -39.91 -38.12
N LEU A 325 -7.87 -39.60 -37.58
CA LEU A 325 -8.26 -40.06 -36.24
C LEU A 325 -9.76 -39.79 -36.03
N ARG A 326 -10.54 -40.80 -36.43
CA ARG A 326 -11.94 -40.97 -36.11
C ARG A 326 -12.02 -41.35 -34.63
N GLY A 327 -12.48 -40.43 -33.79
CA GLY A 327 -12.57 -40.60 -32.33
C GLY A 327 -13.89 -40.09 -31.76
N LYS A 328 -14.92 -40.94 -31.86
CA LYS A 328 -16.15 -41.06 -31.05
C LYS A 328 -16.86 -39.79 -30.56
N THR A 329 -17.93 -39.45 -31.27
CA THR A 329 -19.16 -38.88 -30.72
C THR A 329 -19.87 -39.91 -29.82
N LEU A 330 -20.01 -39.60 -28.52
CA LEU A 330 -20.95 -40.20 -27.56
C LEU A 330 -21.35 -39.03 -26.61
N GLY A 331 -22.60 -38.74 -26.27
CA GLY A 331 -23.84 -39.49 -26.48
C GLY A 331 -25.07 -38.59 -26.44
N LYS A 332 -26.09 -39.09 -27.14
CA LYS A 332 -27.46 -38.64 -27.21
C LYS A 332 -28.13 -38.99 -25.87
N LYS A 333 -28.60 -38.02 -25.08
CA LYS A 333 -29.46 -38.30 -23.91
C LYS A 333 -30.78 -38.85 -24.41
N ARG A 334 -31.09 -40.11 -24.06
CA ARG A 334 -32.44 -40.68 -24.15
C ARG A 334 -33.26 -40.14 -22.98
N ARG A 335 -34.50 -39.75 -23.31
CA ARG A 335 -35.58 -39.46 -22.37
C ARG A 335 -35.92 -40.74 -21.60
N ARG A 336 -36.08 -40.61 -20.29
CA ARG A 336 -37.20 -41.17 -19.53
C ARG A 336 -37.69 -40.07 -18.61
#